data_AF-A0A1G8TSY7-F1
#
_entry.id   AF-A0A1G8TSY7-F1
#
_cell.length_a   1.000
_cell.length_b   1.000
_cell.length_c   1.000
_cell.angle_alpha   90.00
_cell.angle_beta   90.00
_cell.angle_gamma   90.00
#
_symmetry.space_group_name_H-M   'P 1'
#
loop_
_entity.id
_entity.type
_entity.pdbx_description
1 polymer ?
#
loop_
_entity_poly.entity_id
_entity_poly.type
_entity_poly.pdbx_seq_one_letter_code
_entity_poly.pdbx_strand_id
1 'polypeptide(L)'
;MSNATIEGAAAQGGAMGIAMALVGLAIVGMLLGAFWWGRRRQDRAPRPPTPDEQPKLPGGRRSRTVQEMREPEEVPRDGDRLTPHQLRHSPTRSSSETERPKWSPGSSGAFGSGGPGGKQG
;
A
#
# COMPACT_ATOMS: atom_id res chain seq x y z
N MET A 1 63.71 -11.46 -28.67
CA MET A 1 62.97 -10.84 -27.56
C MET A 1 61.53 -11.29 -27.69
N SER A 2 61.03 -11.94 -26.64
CA SER A 2 59.82 -12.77 -26.65
C SER A 2 58.55 -11.93 -26.69
N ASN A 3 57.75 -12.10 -27.74
CA ASN A 3 56.43 -11.51 -27.98
C ASN A 3 55.27 -12.42 -27.51
N ALA A 4 55.57 -13.44 -26.69
CA ALA A 4 54.62 -14.42 -26.17
C ALA A 4 53.60 -13.85 -25.15
N THR A 5 53.75 -12.60 -24.73
CA THR A 5 52.90 -11.97 -23.71
C THR A 5 51.53 -11.50 -24.22
N ILE A 6 51.37 -11.28 -25.54
CA ILE A 6 50.11 -10.76 -26.10
C ILE A 6 49.08 -11.88 -26.34
N GLU A 7 49.52 -13.11 -26.65
CA GLU A 7 48.60 -14.25 -26.90
C GLU A 7 47.91 -14.75 -25.62
N GLY A 8 48.54 -14.61 -24.45
CA GLY A 8 47.97 -15.04 -23.16
C GLY A 8 46.91 -14.11 -22.58
N ALA A 9 46.91 -12.82 -22.96
CA ALA A 9 46.01 -11.82 -22.37
C ALA A 9 44.57 -11.94 -22.90
N ALA A 10 44.40 -12.26 -24.20
CA ALA A 10 43.08 -12.52 -24.78
C ALA A 10 42.45 -13.81 -24.22
N ALA A 11 43.27 -14.83 -23.95
CA ALA A 11 42.83 -16.07 -23.31
C ALA A 11 42.39 -15.85 -21.84
N GLN A 12 43.03 -14.92 -21.11
CA GLN A 12 42.67 -14.60 -19.72
C GLN A 12 41.36 -13.81 -19.59
N GLY A 13 41.08 -12.87 -20.51
CA GLY A 13 39.84 -12.09 -20.49
C GLY A 13 38.59 -12.92 -20.81
N GLY A 14 38.69 -13.85 -21.76
CA GLY A 14 37.57 -14.73 -22.14
C GLY A 14 37.17 -15.71 -21.03
N ALA A 15 38.15 -16.32 -20.36
CA ALA A 15 37.90 -17.25 -19.27
C ALA A 15 37.19 -16.58 -18.07
N MET A 16 37.60 -15.37 -17.71
CA MET A 16 36.95 -14.62 -16.64
C MET A 16 35.52 -14.20 -17.00
N GLY A 17 35.27 -13.81 -18.26
CA GLY A 17 33.93 -13.50 -18.75
C GLY A 17 32.98 -14.71 -18.70
N ILE A 18 33.46 -15.88 -19.11
CA ILE A 18 32.70 -17.13 -19.02
C ILE A 18 32.42 -17.49 -17.55
N ALA A 19 33.41 -17.36 -16.67
CA ALA A 19 33.24 -17.62 -15.24
C ALA A 19 32.16 -16.71 -14.63
N MET A 20 32.18 -15.41 -14.93
CA MET A 20 31.15 -14.47 -14.48
C MET A 20 29.76 -14.77 -15.05
N ALA A 21 29.68 -15.18 -16.32
CA ALA A 21 28.41 -15.59 -16.93
C ALA A 21 27.82 -16.84 -16.24
N LEU A 22 28.66 -17.83 -15.91
CA LEU A 22 28.25 -19.03 -15.17
C LEU A 22 27.78 -18.70 -13.76
N VAL A 23 28.45 -17.79 -13.05
CA VAL A 23 28.00 -17.31 -11.74
C VAL A 23 26.65 -16.62 -11.84
N GLY A 24 26.47 -15.74 -12.83
CA GLY A 24 25.18 -15.10 -13.09
C GLY A 24 24.08 -16.12 -13.37
N LEU A 25 24.36 -17.12 -14.22
CA LEU A 25 23.41 -18.18 -14.53
C LEU A 25 23.08 -19.05 -13.31
N ALA A 26 24.07 -19.34 -12.47
CA ALA A 26 23.87 -20.08 -11.22
C ALA A 26 22.95 -19.32 -10.26
N ILE A 27 23.14 -18.00 -10.11
CA ILE A 27 22.26 -17.16 -9.28
C ILE A 27 20.84 -17.15 -9.85
N VAL A 28 20.68 -16.93 -11.16
CA VAL A 28 19.36 -16.95 -11.81
C VAL A 28 18.67 -18.30 -11.65
N GLY A 29 19.40 -19.40 -11.88
CA GLY A 29 18.89 -20.76 -11.69
C GLY A 29 18.48 -21.03 -10.23
N MET A 30 19.26 -20.56 -9.27
CA MET A 30 18.92 -20.66 -7.84
C MET A 30 17.63 -19.91 -7.50
N LEU A 31 17.48 -18.67 -7.98
CA LEU A 31 16.28 -17.85 -7.75
C LEU A 31 15.03 -18.47 -8.38
N LEU A 32 15.13 -18.92 -9.63
CA LEU A 32 14.04 -19.61 -10.32
C LEU A 32 13.68 -20.93 -9.62
N GLY A 33 14.68 -21.70 -9.16
CA GLY A 33 14.48 -22.91 -8.39
C GLY A 33 13.76 -22.66 -7.07
N ALA A 34 14.16 -21.64 -6.32
CA ALA A 34 13.50 -21.23 -5.08
C ALA A 34 12.05 -20.78 -5.32
N PHE A 35 11.81 -19.98 -6.35
CA PHE A 35 10.46 -19.56 -6.75
C PHE A 35 9.58 -20.75 -7.13
N TRP A 36 10.08 -21.65 -7.98
CA TRP A 36 9.35 -22.84 -8.40
C TRP A 36 9.05 -23.77 -7.22
N TRP A 37 10.01 -23.95 -6.30
CA TRP A 37 9.80 -24.71 -5.07
C TRP A 37 8.72 -24.08 -4.19
N GLY A 38 8.75 -22.76 -4.00
CA GLY A 38 7.73 -22.01 -3.27
C GLY A 38 6.34 -22.20 -3.86
N ARG A 39 6.22 -22.06 -5.20
CA ARG A 39 4.96 -22.31 -5.92
C ARG A 39 4.49 -23.75 -5.78
N ARG A 40 5.40 -24.72 -5.90
CA ARG A 40 5.07 -26.16 -5.75
C ARG A 40 4.58 -26.50 -4.34
N ARG A 41 5.08 -25.81 -3.30
CA ARG A 41 4.57 -25.92 -1.93
C ARG A 41 3.17 -25.32 -1.80
N GLN A 42 2.91 -24.16 -2.42
CA GLN A 42 1.57 -23.56 -2.49
C GLN A 42 0.56 -24.49 -3.18
N ASP A 43 0.96 -25.18 -4.23
CA ASP A 43 0.10 -26.15 -4.94
C ASP A 43 -0.27 -27.37 -4.07
N ARG A 44 0.43 -27.61 -2.95
CA ARG A 44 0.05 -28.63 -1.96
C ARG A 44 -0.91 -28.10 -0.89
N ALA A 45 -1.13 -26.79 -0.83
CA ALA A 45 -2.14 -26.22 0.04
C ALA A 45 -3.54 -26.53 -0.51
N PRO A 46 -4.56 -26.65 0.35
CA PRO A 46 -5.94 -26.71 -0.11
C PRO A 46 -6.24 -25.48 -0.97
N ARG A 47 -6.99 -25.68 -2.06
CA ARG A 47 -7.42 -24.59 -2.92
C ARG A 47 -8.13 -23.51 -2.09
N PRO A 48 -7.95 -22.21 -2.41
CA PRO A 48 -8.78 -21.17 -1.82
C PRO A 48 -10.26 -21.53 -2.01
N PRO A 49 -11.12 -21.29 -1.00
CA PRO A 49 -12.52 -21.66 -1.08
C PRO A 49 -13.17 -20.97 -2.28
N THR A 50 -13.91 -21.75 -3.07
CA THR A 50 -14.69 -21.19 -4.18
C THR A 50 -15.83 -20.32 -3.65
N PRO A 51 -16.40 -19.39 -4.45
CA PRO A 51 -17.54 -18.58 -4.05
C PRO A 51 -18.72 -19.41 -3.50
N ASP A 52 -18.91 -20.62 -4.01
CA ASP A 52 -19.94 -21.55 -3.56
C ASP A 52 -19.62 -22.25 -2.23
N GLU A 53 -18.32 -22.39 -1.91
CA GLU A 53 -17.79 -22.87 -0.62
C GLU A 53 -17.76 -21.76 0.44
N GLN A 54 -18.04 -20.50 0.06
CA GLN A 54 -18.14 -19.42 1.03
C GLN A 54 -19.34 -19.67 1.95
N PRO A 55 -19.21 -19.33 3.25
CA PRO A 55 -20.32 -19.35 4.19
C PRO A 55 -21.50 -18.56 3.63
N LYS A 56 -22.57 -19.25 3.26
CA LYS A 56 -23.81 -18.61 2.80
C LYS A 56 -24.44 -17.89 3.98
N LEU A 57 -24.95 -16.69 3.75
CA LEU A 57 -25.70 -15.99 4.79
C LEU A 57 -26.83 -16.91 5.28
N PRO A 58 -27.04 -17.07 6.60
CA PRO A 58 -28.17 -17.82 7.11
C PRO A 58 -29.46 -17.20 6.56
N GLY A 59 -30.48 -18.01 6.26
CA GLY A 59 -31.75 -17.58 5.66
C GLY A 59 -32.59 -16.59 6.48
N GLY A 60 -32.05 -16.08 7.58
CA GLY A 60 -32.61 -14.99 8.37
C GLY A 60 -32.33 -13.63 7.73
N ARG A 61 -33.18 -12.66 8.09
CA ARG A 61 -33.06 -11.25 7.70
C ARG A 61 -31.61 -10.79 7.92
N ARG A 62 -30.99 -10.21 6.87
CA ARG A 62 -29.68 -9.54 6.94
C ARG A 62 -29.55 -8.85 8.30
N SER A 63 -28.46 -9.09 9.03
CA SER A 63 -28.10 -8.21 10.14
C SER A 63 -28.17 -6.80 9.58
N ARG A 64 -29.19 -6.04 9.99
CA ARG A 64 -29.31 -4.66 9.55
C ARG A 64 -28.01 -4.01 9.97
N THR A 65 -27.22 -3.54 9.01
CA THR A 65 -26.10 -2.68 9.32
C THR A 65 -26.72 -1.47 10.00
N VAL A 66 -26.61 -1.40 11.32
CA VAL A 66 -27.01 -0.22 12.08
C VAL A 66 -25.99 0.84 11.68
N GLN A 67 -26.37 1.71 10.76
CA GLN A 67 -25.57 2.87 10.40
C GLN A 67 -25.89 3.95 11.42
N GLU A 68 -25.01 4.11 12.40
CA GLU A 68 -25.08 5.23 13.34
C GLU A 68 -24.15 6.33 12.83
N MET A 69 -24.74 7.43 12.37
CA MET A 69 -23.98 8.65 12.09
C MET A 69 -23.88 9.45 13.40
N ARG A 70 -22.67 9.85 13.79
CA ARG A 70 -22.48 10.76 14.93
C ARG A 70 -22.71 12.20 14.46
N GLU A 71 -23.39 13.00 15.27
CA GLU A 71 -23.54 14.43 14.97
C GLU A 71 -22.15 15.07 14.88
N PRO A 72 -21.83 15.83 13.82
CA PRO A 72 -20.58 16.58 13.76
C PRO A 72 -20.60 17.69 14.82
N GLU A 73 -19.54 17.79 15.61
CA GLU A 73 -19.35 18.93 16.51
C GLU A 73 -18.92 20.15 15.68
N GLU A 74 -19.72 21.22 15.66
CA GLU A 74 -19.38 22.44 14.93
C GLU A 74 -18.20 23.13 15.64
N VAL A 75 -17.13 23.37 14.89
CA VAL A 75 -15.98 24.13 15.38
C VAL A 75 -16.31 25.62 15.42
N PRO A 76 -16.05 26.32 16.55
CA PRO A 76 -16.18 27.77 16.61
C PRO A 76 -15.46 28.49 15.45
N ARG A 77 -16.13 29.49 14.86
CA ARG A 77 -15.63 30.31 13.73
C ARG A 77 -15.26 31.73 14.17
N ASP A 78 -14.95 31.89 15.45
CA ASP A 78 -14.51 33.11 16.12
C ASP A 78 -13.12 33.59 15.68
N GLY A 79 -12.42 32.81 14.84
CA GLY A 79 -11.16 33.20 14.20
C GLY A 79 -9.92 32.84 15.02
N ASP A 80 -10.10 32.35 16.24
CA ASP A 80 -9.03 31.87 17.08
C ASP A 80 -8.55 30.47 16.65
N ARG A 81 -7.24 30.26 16.69
CA ARG A 81 -6.66 28.94 16.37
C ARG A 81 -6.89 27.99 17.52
N LEU A 82 -7.69 26.96 17.29
CA LEU A 82 -7.88 25.86 18.23
C LEU A 82 -6.75 24.85 18.10
N THR A 83 -6.11 24.55 19.24
CA THR A 83 -5.14 23.45 19.36
C THR A 83 -5.85 22.13 19.68
N PRO A 84 -5.22 20.95 19.45
CA PRO A 84 -5.90 19.65 19.58
C PRO A 84 -6.56 19.39 20.94
N HIS A 85 -6.03 19.95 22.03
CA HIS A 85 -6.60 19.81 23.38
C HIS A 85 -7.73 20.80 23.69
N GLN A 86 -7.90 21.84 22.85
CA GLN A 86 -9.01 22.79 22.93
C GLN A 86 -10.23 22.32 22.12
N LEU A 87 -10.08 21.26 21.30
CA LEU A 87 -11.20 20.62 20.63
C LEU A 87 -12.01 19.80 21.65
N ARG A 88 -13.35 19.92 21.60
CA ARG A 88 -14.22 19.09 22.43
C ARG A 88 -14.05 17.61 22.05
N HIS A 89 -14.18 16.73 23.04
CA HIS A 89 -14.06 15.28 22.83
C HIS A 89 -15.07 14.77 21.79
N SER A 90 -14.74 13.63 21.16
CA SER A 90 -15.54 13.02 20.09
C SER A 90 -17.05 13.03 20.40
N PRO A 91 -17.89 13.39 19.42
CA PRO A 91 -19.33 13.50 19.63
C PRO A 91 -19.91 12.16 20.08
N THR A 92 -20.62 12.16 21.21
CA THR A 92 -21.26 10.96 21.78
C THR A 92 -22.73 10.82 21.37
N ARG A 93 -23.28 11.83 20.69
CA ARG A 93 -24.68 11.86 20.26
C ARG A 93 -24.84 11.23 18.87
N SER A 94 -25.82 10.34 18.76
CA SER A 94 -26.28 9.80 17.48
C SER A 94 -27.11 10.86 16.77
N SER A 95 -26.80 11.12 15.50
CA SER A 95 -27.65 11.92 14.62
C SER A 95 -28.91 11.14 14.25
N SER A 96 -30.03 11.84 14.05
CA SER A 96 -31.23 11.26 13.44
C SER A 96 -31.06 11.00 11.93
N GLU A 97 -30.06 11.64 11.31
CA GLU A 97 -29.73 11.50 9.90
C GLU A 97 -28.90 10.22 9.68
N THR A 98 -29.41 9.30 8.87
CA THR A 98 -28.70 8.05 8.53
C THR A 98 -27.97 8.14 7.19
N GLU A 99 -28.26 9.15 6.36
CA GLU A 99 -27.63 9.31 5.05
C GLU A 99 -26.28 10.04 5.14
N ARG A 100 -25.25 9.43 4.54
CA ARG A 100 -23.93 10.03 4.44
C ARG A 100 -24.00 11.25 3.50
N PRO A 101 -23.59 12.45 3.93
CA PRO A 101 -23.65 13.63 3.08
C PRO A 101 -22.82 13.38 1.81
N LYS A 102 -23.43 13.63 0.66
CA LYS A 102 -22.74 13.58 -0.63
C LYS A 102 -21.80 14.78 -0.69
N TRP A 103 -20.54 14.53 -1.05
CA TRP A 103 -19.55 15.58 -1.18
C TRP A 103 -20.03 16.65 -2.16
N SER A 104 -20.07 17.91 -1.71
CA SER A 104 -20.33 19.07 -2.56
C SER A 104 -19.06 19.90 -2.75
N PRO A 105 -18.85 20.51 -3.93
CA PRO A 105 -17.76 21.45 -4.13
C PRO A 105 -17.79 22.55 -3.07
N GLY A 106 -16.67 22.76 -2.36
CA GLY A 106 -16.57 23.71 -1.24
C GLY A 106 -16.81 23.12 0.16
N SER A 107 -17.16 21.84 0.29
CA SER A 107 -17.37 21.16 1.59
C SER A 107 -16.08 20.60 2.24
N SER A 108 -14.92 20.72 1.59
CA SER A 108 -13.65 20.27 2.15
C SER A 108 -13.11 21.29 3.14
N GLY A 109 -13.04 20.89 4.42
CA GLY A 109 -12.25 21.62 5.43
C GLY A 109 -10.82 21.79 4.93
N ALA A 110 -10.36 23.04 4.87
CA ALA A 110 -9.04 23.40 4.39
C ALA A 110 -7.97 22.85 5.34
N PHE A 111 -7.37 21.72 5.01
CA PHE A 111 -6.19 21.23 5.71
C PHE A 111 -4.96 22.04 5.25
N GLY A 112 -4.47 22.91 6.14
CA GLY A 112 -3.07 23.33 6.19
C GLY A 112 -2.56 24.28 5.11
N SER A 113 -2.97 25.56 5.13
CA SER A 113 -2.22 26.64 4.48
C SER A 113 -1.00 27.04 5.31
N GLY A 114 0.03 26.19 5.31
CA GLY A 114 1.35 26.50 5.84
C GLY A 114 2.29 26.98 4.73
N GLY A 115 2.36 28.29 4.49
CA GLY A 115 3.35 28.88 3.58
C GLY A 115 3.50 30.39 3.82
N PRO A 116 4.72 30.93 3.99
CA PRO A 116 4.93 32.33 4.36
C PRO A 116 4.54 33.25 3.21
N GLY A 117 3.61 34.17 3.49
CA GLY A 117 3.11 35.15 2.53
C GLY A 117 4.20 36.09 2.03
N GLY A 118 4.48 36.01 0.72
CA GLY A 118 5.30 36.96 -0.02
C GLY A 118 4.43 37.86 -0.88
N LYS A 119 4.12 39.05 -0.34
CA LYS A 119 3.92 40.36 -0.98
C LYS A 119 2.99 40.47 -2.20
N GLN A 120 1.99 41.32 -2.00
CA GLN A 120 0.95 41.73 -2.93
C GLN A 120 1.53 42.71 -3.96
N GLY A 121 1.08 42.57 -5.20
CA GLY A 121 1.25 43.53 -6.30
C GLY A 121 -0.07 43.67 -7.02
#